data_AF-A0A2N2PYY3-F1
#
_entry.id   AF-A0A2N2PYY3-F1
#
_cell.length_a   1.000
_cell.length_b   1.000
_cell.length_c   1.000
_cell.angle_alpha   90.00
_cell.angle_beta   90.00
_cell.angle_gamma   90.00
#
_symmetry.space_group_name_H-M   'P 1'
#
loop_
_entity.id
_entity.type
_entity.pdbx_description
1 polymer ?
#
loop_
_entity_poly.entity_id
_entity_poly.type
_entity_poly.pdbx_seq_one_letter_code
_entity_poly.pdbx_strand_id
1 'polypeptide(L)'
;MENDRTVHRLILGDARDMSFIEDEAVHLVVTSPPYWTLKRYNENPHQLGHIDDFERFVEELNKVWREAFRVLVPGGRLVCVVGDVCLSRRAYGRHVVVPLHADICVSCRKIGFDNLNPIIWHKISNANYEISNGGRFLGKPYEPNAVIKNDIEFILMQRKPGGYRKPTAHQREMSMIDKKDYHAWFRQFWNLGGASTRQHPAPFPFELAYRLVRMFSFYGDTVLDPFCGTGTTMIAALKAGRNSLGVDIDPEYCRMAAQRLKGEASTLFARAELIFQRSELTHEGSPELREAQEFYEVGKGKTRD
;
A
#
# COMPACT_ATOMS: atom_id res chain seq x y z
N MET A 1 20.04 25.65 -3.10
CA MET A 1 18.69 25.44 -2.52
C MET A 1 17.65 25.32 -3.63
N GLU A 2 17.91 24.49 -4.63
CA GLU A 2 17.11 24.42 -5.87
C GLU A 2 16.36 23.08 -6.03
N ASN A 3 16.53 22.15 -5.07
CA ASN A 3 16.15 20.74 -5.23
C ASN A 3 15.09 20.21 -4.24
N ASP A 4 14.38 21.07 -3.52
CA ASP A 4 13.32 20.63 -2.58
C ASP A 4 11.97 20.37 -3.26
N ARG A 5 11.94 20.29 -4.59
CA ARG A 5 10.72 19.99 -5.35
C ARG A 5 10.52 18.48 -5.44
N THR A 6 9.40 17.98 -4.93
CA THR A 6 9.01 16.57 -5.11
C THR A 6 8.05 16.41 -6.28
N VAL A 7 8.08 15.25 -6.93
CA VAL A 7 7.20 14.87 -8.04
C VAL A 7 6.30 13.72 -7.62
N HIS A 8 5.00 13.87 -7.85
CA HIS A 8 3.97 12.92 -7.47
C HIS A 8 3.13 12.55 -8.70
N ARG A 9 3.30 11.31 -9.15
CA ARG A 9 2.63 10.75 -10.34
C ARG A 9 1.50 9.82 -9.91
N LEU A 10 0.27 10.13 -10.28
CA LEU A 10 -0.88 9.23 -10.12
C LEU A 10 -1.28 8.70 -11.49
N ILE A 11 -1.39 7.39 -11.61
CA ILE A 11 -1.66 6.69 -12.86
C ILE A 11 -2.91 5.83 -12.70
N LEU A 12 -3.93 6.11 -13.50
CA LEU A 12 -5.05 5.21 -13.68
C LEU A 12 -4.64 4.08 -14.64
N GLY A 13 -4.43 2.88 -14.11
CA GLY A 13 -3.88 1.76 -14.88
C GLY A 13 -3.91 0.43 -14.14
N ASP A 14 -3.46 -0.63 -14.81
CA ASP A 14 -3.39 -1.97 -14.24
C ASP A 14 -1.97 -2.27 -13.75
N ALA A 15 -1.80 -2.44 -12.44
CA ALA A 15 -0.48 -2.68 -11.85
C ALA A 15 0.15 -4.04 -12.21
N ARG A 16 -0.55 -4.92 -12.93
CA ARG A 16 0.03 -6.14 -13.50
C ARG A 16 0.98 -5.84 -14.65
N ASP A 17 0.88 -4.66 -15.26
CA ASP A 17 1.80 -4.15 -16.27
C ASP A 17 2.20 -2.71 -15.92
N MET A 18 3.40 -2.54 -15.38
CA MET A 18 3.99 -1.24 -15.07
C MET A 18 5.19 -0.96 -15.99
N SER A 19 5.17 -1.45 -17.23
CA SER A 19 6.26 -1.24 -18.20
C SER A 19 6.54 0.23 -18.53
N PHE A 20 5.58 1.12 -18.24
CA PHE A 20 5.77 2.58 -18.27
C PHE A 20 6.65 3.15 -17.13
N ILE A 21 7.11 2.29 -16.20
CA ILE A 21 8.10 2.61 -15.18
C ILE A 21 9.41 1.93 -15.56
N GLU A 22 10.49 2.71 -15.63
CA GLU A 22 11.83 2.20 -15.89
C GLU A 22 12.29 1.19 -14.82
N ASP A 23 13.14 0.25 -15.25
CA ASP A 23 13.83 -0.67 -14.35
C ASP A 23 14.63 0.12 -13.30
N GLU A 24 14.61 -0.36 -12.06
CA GLU A 24 15.40 0.23 -10.97
C GLU A 24 15.16 1.75 -10.73
N ALA A 25 13.97 2.26 -11.03
CA ALA A 25 13.59 3.66 -10.79
C ALA A 25 12.97 3.92 -9.39
N VAL A 26 12.59 2.87 -8.66
CA VAL A 26 11.84 2.95 -7.40
C VAL A 26 12.70 2.50 -6.23
N HIS A 27 12.57 3.17 -5.09
CA HIS A 27 13.38 2.90 -3.91
C HIS A 27 12.67 2.07 -2.84
N LEU A 28 11.35 2.28 -2.74
CA LEU A 28 10.50 1.65 -1.76
C LEU A 28 9.13 1.43 -2.39
N VAL A 29 8.56 0.24 -2.23
CA VAL A 29 7.15 -0.02 -2.47
C VAL A 29 6.47 -0.14 -1.12
N VAL A 30 5.40 0.62 -0.88
CA VAL A 30 4.53 0.45 0.31
C VAL A 30 3.11 0.31 -0.19
N THR A 31 2.46 -0.79 0.14
CA THR A 31 1.12 -1.09 -0.41
C THR A 31 0.33 -2.03 0.47
N SER A 32 -0.96 -2.17 0.16
CA SER A 32 -1.84 -3.22 0.64
C SER A 32 -2.54 -3.82 -0.58
N PRO A 33 -2.45 -5.14 -0.81
CA PRO A 33 -3.12 -5.75 -1.94
C PRO A 33 -4.64 -5.62 -1.80
N PRO A 34 -5.40 -5.61 -2.91
CA PRO A 34 -6.85 -5.72 -2.87
C PRO A 34 -7.21 -7.05 -2.20
N TYR A 35 -8.08 -6.99 -1.19
CA TYR A 35 -8.46 -8.19 -0.43
C TYR A 35 -9.34 -9.11 -1.28
N TRP A 36 -8.93 -10.37 -1.44
CA TRP A 36 -9.71 -11.43 -2.08
C TRP A 36 -11.05 -11.63 -1.35
N THR A 37 -12.17 -11.48 -2.06
CA THR A 37 -13.58 -11.80 -1.67
C THR A 37 -14.15 -11.15 -0.38
N LEU A 38 -13.32 -10.56 0.49
CA LEU A 38 -13.73 -9.96 1.77
C LEU A 38 -14.35 -8.57 1.64
N LYS A 39 -14.02 -7.84 0.58
CA LYS A 39 -14.37 -6.42 0.43
C LYS A 39 -14.92 -6.17 -0.97
N ARG A 40 -16.07 -5.50 -1.04
CA ARG A 40 -16.63 -5.05 -2.31
C ARG A 40 -15.93 -3.76 -2.73
N TYR A 41 -14.96 -3.90 -3.63
CA TYR A 41 -14.42 -2.80 -4.43
C TYR A 41 -15.41 -2.44 -5.55
N ASN A 42 -15.31 -1.24 -6.13
CA ASN A 42 -16.17 -0.86 -7.25
C ASN A 42 -15.98 -1.81 -8.44
N GLU A 43 -17.02 -1.93 -9.27
CA GLU A 43 -17.03 -2.83 -10.43
C GLU A 43 -15.98 -2.40 -11.47
N ASN A 44 -15.01 -3.28 -11.73
CA ASN A 44 -14.04 -3.14 -12.81
C ASN A 44 -13.64 -4.55 -13.29
N PRO A 45 -13.70 -4.87 -14.60
CA PRO A 45 -13.40 -6.22 -15.13
C PRO A 45 -12.01 -6.76 -14.77
N HIS A 46 -11.09 -5.87 -14.42
CA HIS A 46 -9.70 -6.18 -14.11
C HIS A 46 -9.39 -6.11 -12.59
N GLN A 47 -10.40 -5.89 -11.74
CA GLN A 47 -10.26 -5.81 -10.29
C GLN A 47 -9.89 -7.16 -9.67
N LEU A 48 -8.69 -7.26 -9.10
CA LEU A 48 -8.17 -8.49 -8.49
C LEU A 48 -9.03 -8.99 -7.32
N GLY A 49 -9.69 -8.08 -6.57
CA GLY A 49 -10.56 -8.45 -5.45
C GLY A 49 -11.82 -9.25 -5.84
N HIS A 50 -12.17 -9.32 -7.13
CA HIS A 50 -13.35 -10.03 -7.66
C HIS A 50 -13.03 -11.45 -8.20
N ILE A 51 -11.78 -11.90 -8.14
CA ILE A 51 -11.41 -13.25 -8.58
C ILE A 51 -11.98 -14.27 -7.59
N ASP A 52 -12.79 -15.23 -8.04
CA ASP A 52 -13.42 -16.23 -7.14
C ASP A 52 -12.49 -17.37 -6.70
N ASP A 53 -11.41 -17.61 -7.45
CA ASP A 53 -10.42 -18.66 -7.16
C ASP A 53 -9.17 -18.06 -6.48
N PHE A 54 -8.80 -18.61 -5.32
CA PHE A 54 -7.70 -18.07 -4.53
C PHE A 54 -6.34 -18.24 -5.21
N GLU A 55 -6.09 -19.38 -5.86
CA GLU A 55 -4.81 -19.64 -6.53
C GLU A 55 -4.63 -18.68 -7.71
N ARG A 56 -5.68 -18.50 -8.51
CA ARG A 56 -5.70 -17.50 -9.59
C ARG A 56 -5.48 -16.08 -9.07
N PHE A 57 -6.08 -15.73 -7.92
CA PHE A 57 -5.84 -14.43 -7.28
C PHE A 57 -4.35 -14.25 -6.93
N VAL A 58 -3.72 -15.27 -6.34
CA VAL A 58 -2.28 -15.26 -6.03
C VAL A 58 -1.44 -15.16 -7.31
N GLU A 59 -1.81 -15.86 -8.38
CA GLU A 59 -1.12 -15.77 -9.68
C GLU A 59 -1.15 -14.37 -10.29
N GLU A 60 -2.29 -13.70 -10.25
CA GLU A 60 -2.42 -12.33 -10.73
C GLU A 60 -1.64 -11.34 -9.85
N LEU A 61 -1.66 -11.53 -8.53
CA LEU A 61 -0.88 -10.73 -7.59
C LEU A 61 0.63 -10.90 -7.82
N ASN A 62 1.05 -12.11 -8.20
CA ASN A 62 2.45 -12.40 -8.55
C ASN A 62 2.93 -11.65 -9.80
N LYS A 63 2.05 -11.23 -10.71
CA LYS A 63 2.45 -10.35 -11.83
C LYS A 63 2.89 -8.98 -11.30
N VAL A 64 2.14 -8.41 -10.37
CA VAL A 64 2.47 -7.14 -9.71
C VAL A 64 3.77 -7.24 -8.90
N TRP A 65 3.99 -8.35 -8.20
CA TRP A 65 5.24 -8.57 -7.46
C TRP A 65 6.48 -8.69 -8.35
N ARG A 66 6.34 -9.24 -9.56
CA ARG A 66 7.43 -9.26 -10.55
C ARG A 66 7.75 -7.86 -11.05
N GLU A 67 6.72 -7.06 -11.35
CA GLU A 67 6.92 -5.66 -11.73
C GLU A 67 7.55 -4.85 -10.59
N ALA A 68 7.10 -5.04 -9.34
CA ALA A 68 7.71 -4.44 -8.16
C ALA A 68 9.20 -4.82 -8.01
N PHE A 69 9.56 -6.08 -8.28
CA PHE A 69 10.95 -6.53 -8.26
C PHE A 69 11.79 -5.86 -9.36
N ARG A 70 11.24 -5.73 -10.57
CA ARG A 70 11.91 -5.11 -11.72
C ARG A 70 12.20 -3.63 -11.45
N VAL A 71 11.20 -2.86 -11.04
CA VAL A 71 11.30 -1.40 -10.85
C VAL A 71 12.07 -1.00 -9.59
N LEU A 72 12.23 -1.89 -8.60
CA LEU A 72 13.00 -1.59 -7.40
C LEU A 72 14.50 -1.51 -7.70
N VAL A 73 15.20 -0.52 -7.13
CA VAL A 73 16.66 -0.50 -7.08
C VAL A 73 17.22 -1.67 -6.25
N PRO A 74 18.45 -2.14 -6.50
CA PRO A 74 19.13 -3.07 -5.61
C PRO A 74 19.20 -2.56 -4.17
N GLY A 75 18.81 -3.41 -3.21
CA GLY A 75 18.69 -3.05 -1.79
C GLY A 75 17.38 -2.34 -1.42
N GLY A 76 16.56 -1.95 -2.41
CA GLY A 76 15.19 -1.47 -2.23
C GLY A 76 14.27 -2.55 -1.67
N ARG A 77 13.08 -2.14 -1.19
CA ARG A 77 12.15 -3.06 -0.50
C ARG A 77 10.73 -2.91 -1.00
N LEU A 78 10.04 -4.05 -1.09
CA LEU A 78 8.59 -4.15 -1.09
C LEU A 78 8.12 -4.34 0.35
N VAL A 79 7.28 -3.43 0.82
CA VAL A 79 6.59 -3.48 2.10
C VAL A 79 5.09 -3.66 1.84
N CYS A 80 4.58 -4.84 2.19
CA CYS A 80 3.21 -5.25 1.91
C CYS A 80 2.44 -5.41 3.21
N VAL A 81 1.43 -4.56 3.43
CA VAL A 81 0.52 -4.61 4.58
C VAL A 81 -0.64 -5.51 4.22
N VAL A 82 -0.81 -6.62 4.93
CA VAL A 82 -1.83 -7.63 4.59
C VAL A 82 -2.36 -8.35 5.81
N GLY A 83 -3.68 -8.45 5.92
CA GLY A 83 -4.36 -9.34 6.86
C GLY A 83 -4.70 -10.68 6.20
N ASP A 84 -4.67 -11.75 7.00
CA ASP A 84 -5.16 -13.05 6.54
C ASP A 84 -6.68 -13.07 6.39
N VAL A 85 -7.16 -13.84 5.42
CA VAL A 85 -8.56 -13.83 5.02
C VAL A 85 -9.38 -14.80 5.86
N CYS A 86 -10.23 -14.26 6.73
CA CYS A 86 -11.09 -15.03 7.62
C CYS A 86 -12.42 -15.39 6.94
N LEU A 87 -12.58 -16.64 6.53
CA LEU A 87 -13.80 -17.17 5.96
C LEU A 87 -14.76 -17.60 7.08
N SER A 88 -15.93 -16.96 7.12
CA SER A 88 -16.93 -17.23 8.17
C SER A 88 -17.66 -18.54 7.95
N ARG A 89 -18.01 -19.23 9.06
CA ARG A 89 -18.85 -20.44 9.02
C ARG A 89 -20.19 -20.21 8.31
N ARG A 90 -20.79 -19.02 8.46
CA ARG A 90 -22.08 -18.69 7.86
C ARG A 90 -22.05 -18.75 6.32
N ALA A 91 -20.95 -18.31 5.71
CA ALA A 91 -20.82 -18.26 4.27
C ALA A 91 -20.18 -19.53 3.68
N TYR A 92 -19.29 -20.21 4.43
CA TYR A 92 -18.45 -21.29 3.89
C TYR A 92 -18.59 -22.63 4.63
N GLY A 93 -19.60 -22.79 5.50
CA GLY A 93 -19.88 -24.03 6.23
C GLY A 93 -18.92 -24.36 7.38
N ARG A 94 -17.70 -23.79 7.37
CA ARG A 94 -16.68 -23.90 8.42
C ARG A 94 -15.91 -22.58 8.59
N HIS A 95 -15.28 -22.40 9.76
CA HIS A 95 -14.35 -21.29 9.96
C HIS A 95 -12.96 -21.69 9.45
N VAL A 96 -12.42 -20.92 8.50
CA VAL A 96 -11.10 -21.14 7.90
C VAL A 96 -10.41 -19.80 7.75
N VAL A 97 -9.11 -19.78 7.99
CA VAL A 97 -8.25 -18.63 7.70
C VAL A 97 -7.38 -19.01 6.50
N VAL A 98 -7.43 -18.19 5.45
CA VAL A 98 -6.54 -18.30 4.30
C VAL A 98 -5.28 -17.48 4.61
N PRO A 99 -4.09 -18.10 4.64
CA PRO A 99 -2.85 -17.48 5.13
C PRO A 99 -2.19 -16.62 4.04
N LEU A 100 -2.91 -15.62 3.54
CA LEU A 100 -2.49 -14.77 2.43
C LEU A 100 -1.10 -14.13 2.65
N HIS A 101 -0.77 -13.75 3.90
CA HIS A 101 0.56 -13.20 4.19
C HIS A 101 1.69 -14.21 3.86
N ALA A 102 1.48 -15.49 4.16
CA ALA A 102 2.45 -16.55 3.95
C ALA A 102 2.61 -16.86 2.46
N ASP A 103 1.51 -16.91 1.72
CA ASP A 103 1.53 -17.11 0.26
C ASP A 103 2.27 -15.99 -0.46
N ILE A 104 2.10 -14.73 -0.02
CA ILE A 104 2.85 -13.58 -0.55
C ILE A 104 4.34 -13.74 -0.24
N CYS A 105 4.72 -14.09 1.00
CA CYS A 105 6.13 -14.33 1.37
C CYS A 105 6.78 -15.42 0.49
N VAL A 106 6.11 -16.56 0.31
CA VAL A 106 6.62 -17.68 -0.49
C VAL A 106 6.74 -17.27 -1.96
N SER A 107 5.76 -16.56 -2.50
CA SER A 107 5.79 -16.08 -3.88
C SER A 107 6.90 -15.05 -4.11
N CYS A 108 7.08 -14.08 -3.22
CA CYS A 108 8.15 -13.09 -3.32
C CYS A 108 9.55 -13.76 -3.29
N ARG A 109 9.75 -14.76 -2.42
CA ARG A 109 10.98 -15.56 -2.40
C ARG A 109 11.22 -16.27 -3.74
N LYS A 110 10.19 -16.86 -4.35
CA LYS A 110 10.29 -17.53 -5.67
C LYS A 110 10.63 -16.55 -6.80
N ILE A 111 10.20 -15.29 -6.69
CA ILE A 111 10.52 -14.22 -7.65
C ILE A 111 11.99 -13.77 -7.53
N GLY A 112 12.57 -13.83 -6.34
CA GLY A 112 13.97 -13.48 -6.09
C GLY A 112 14.20 -12.48 -4.96
N PHE A 113 13.15 -12.12 -4.20
CA PHE A 113 13.31 -11.28 -3.02
C PHE A 113 13.97 -12.02 -1.85
N ASP A 114 14.79 -11.30 -1.08
CA ASP A 114 15.20 -11.68 0.26
C ASP A 114 14.07 -11.37 1.26
N ASN A 115 13.54 -12.40 1.93
CA ASN A 115 12.54 -12.20 2.98
C ASN A 115 13.20 -11.68 4.28
N LEU A 116 12.65 -10.60 4.84
CA LEU A 116 13.02 -10.08 6.16
C LEU A 116 11.90 -10.35 7.18
N ASN A 117 12.23 -10.19 8.47
CA ASN A 117 11.22 -10.33 9.53
C ASN A 117 10.09 -9.30 9.34
N PRO A 118 8.82 -9.72 9.34
CA PRO A 118 7.70 -8.80 9.25
C PRO A 118 7.51 -8.03 10.56
N ILE A 119 6.82 -6.89 10.50
CA ILE A 119 6.21 -6.26 11.67
C ILE A 119 4.79 -6.81 11.82
N ILE A 120 4.42 -7.17 13.04
CA ILE A 120 3.06 -7.54 13.41
C ILE A 120 2.32 -6.28 13.84
N TRP A 121 1.32 -5.89 13.07
CA TRP A 121 0.45 -4.78 13.41
C TRP A 121 -0.77 -5.32 14.16
N HIS A 122 -0.80 -5.09 15.46
CA HIS A 122 -1.99 -5.29 16.26
C HIS A 122 -2.93 -4.10 16.05
N LYS A 123 -4.01 -4.36 15.30
CA LYS A 123 -5.04 -3.37 15.01
C LYS A 123 -5.85 -3.21 16.28
N ILE A 124 -5.59 -2.16 17.04
CA ILE A 124 -6.39 -1.85 18.23
C ILE A 124 -7.81 -1.62 17.72
N SER A 125 -8.66 -2.63 17.89
CA SER A 125 -10.07 -2.52 17.56
C SER A 125 -10.68 -1.62 18.62
N ASN A 126 -11.06 -0.39 18.24
CA ASN A 126 -12.08 0.31 18.99
C ASN A 126 -13.28 -0.63 19.00
N ALA A 127 -13.57 -1.24 20.15
CA ALA A 127 -14.57 -2.29 20.35
C ALA A 127 -16.00 -1.96 19.85
N ASN A 128 -16.20 -0.75 19.31
CA ASN A 128 -17.46 -0.21 18.84
C ASN A 128 -17.65 -0.21 17.30
N TYR A 129 -16.61 -0.41 16.47
CA TYR A 129 -16.72 -0.16 15.01
C TYR A 129 -16.83 -1.38 14.09
N GLU A 130 -16.52 -2.59 14.54
CA GLU A 130 -16.60 -3.80 13.69
C GLU A 130 -17.72 -4.77 14.11
N ILE A 131 -18.54 -4.40 15.10
CA ILE A 131 -19.55 -5.29 15.67
C ILE A 131 -20.94 -4.68 15.47
N SER A 132 -21.64 -5.08 14.40
CA SER A 132 -23.09 -4.85 14.29
C SER A 132 -23.89 -5.81 15.17
N ASN A 133 -23.29 -6.91 15.65
CA ASN A 133 -23.93 -7.90 16.55
C ASN A 133 -22.94 -8.36 17.64
N GLY A 134 -23.14 -7.84 18.85
CA GLY A 134 -22.32 -7.87 20.09
C GLY A 134 -21.73 -9.18 20.61
N GLY A 135 -21.06 -10.00 19.80
CA GLY A 135 -20.32 -11.18 20.28
C GLY A 135 -18.83 -10.91 20.42
N ARG A 136 -18.29 -10.90 21.65
CA ARG A 136 -16.83 -10.91 21.94
C ARG A 136 -16.14 -12.22 21.54
N PHE A 137 -16.91 -13.24 21.14
CA PHE A 137 -16.43 -14.61 20.96
C PHE A 137 -16.91 -15.18 19.62
N LEU A 138 -16.00 -15.85 18.91
CA LEU A 138 -16.32 -16.68 17.75
C LEU A 138 -16.50 -18.13 18.24
N GLY A 139 -17.72 -18.47 18.67
CA GLY A 139 -18.04 -19.79 19.24
C GLY A 139 -18.82 -19.69 20.54
N LYS A 140 -18.99 -20.81 21.25
CA LYS A 140 -19.57 -20.81 22.59
C LYS A 140 -18.56 -20.23 23.58
N PRO A 141 -18.95 -19.23 24.40
CA PRO A 141 -18.02 -18.62 25.35
C PRO A 141 -17.67 -19.61 26.46
N TYR A 142 -16.42 -19.53 26.95
CA TYR A 142 -15.92 -20.28 28.12
C TYR A 142 -15.91 -21.82 27.98
N GLU A 143 -16.16 -22.34 26.78
CA GLU A 143 -15.94 -23.75 26.44
C GLU A 143 -14.64 -23.88 25.61
N PRO A 144 -13.90 -25.00 25.73
CA PRO A 144 -12.81 -25.32 24.80
C PRO A 144 -13.26 -25.27 23.33
N ASN A 145 -12.31 -25.04 22.41
CA ASN A 145 -12.54 -24.90 20.96
C ASN A 145 -13.20 -23.59 20.50
N ALA A 146 -13.24 -22.56 21.35
CA ALA A 146 -13.52 -21.19 20.88
C ALA A 146 -12.46 -20.74 19.87
N VAL A 147 -12.89 -20.02 18.83
CA VAL A 147 -12.00 -19.48 17.80
C VAL A 147 -11.43 -18.15 18.27
N ILE A 148 -10.11 -18.00 18.17
CA ILE A 148 -9.42 -16.74 18.43
C ILE A 148 -9.73 -15.76 17.30
N LYS A 149 -10.16 -14.55 17.66
CA LYS A 149 -10.42 -13.50 16.69
C LYS A 149 -9.11 -13.04 16.04
N ASN A 150 -9.15 -12.76 14.74
CA ASN A 150 -8.03 -12.12 14.07
C ASN A 150 -8.02 -10.61 14.36
N ASP A 151 -7.06 -10.16 15.17
CA ASP A 151 -6.87 -8.74 15.53
C ASP A 151 -5.52 -8.20 14.99
N ILE A 152 -4.84 -8.95 14.12
CA ILE A 152 -3.54 -8.58 13.56
C ILE A 152 -3.57 -8.48 12.04
N GLU A 153 -2.68 -7.64 11.52
CA GLU A 153 -2.24 -7.66 10.13
C GLU A 153 -0.71 -7.76 10.10
N PHE A 154 -0.17 -8.24 8.99
CA PHE A 154 1.26 -8.42 8.78
C PHE A 154 1.80 -7.31 7.89
N ILE A 155 2.94 -6.73 8.27
CA ILE A 155 3.71 -5.81 7.45
C ILE A 155 4.93 -6.58 6.96
N LEU A 156 4.79 -7.19 5.79
CA LEU A 156 5.81 -8.00 5.15
C LEU A 156 6.94 -7.12 4.60
N MET A 157 8.16 -7.62 4.63
CA MET A 157 9.34 -6.90 4.13
C MET A 157 10.15 -7.79 3.20
N GLN A 158 10.15 -7.45 1.92
CA GLN A 158 10.79 -8.22 0.85
C GLN A 158 11.85 -7.33 0.19
N ARG A 159 13.14 -7.67 0.32
CA ARG A 159 14.25 -6.84 -0.17
C ARG A 159 14.76 -7.36 -1.51
N LYS A 160 14.96 -6.48 -2.49
CA LYS A 160 15.66 -6.84 -3.74
C LYS A 160 17.17 -6.99 -3.42
N PRO A 161 17.82 -8.13 -3.75
CA PRO A 161 19.25 -8.29 -3.55
C PRO A 161 20.06 -7.40 -4.51
N GLY A 162 21.39 -7.46 -4.45
CA GLY A 162 22.27 -6.75 -5.39
C GLY A 162 22.98 -5.52 -4.83
N GLY A 163 22.90 -5.27 -3.52
CA GLY A 163 23.74 -4.27 -2.85
C GLY A 163 23.01 -3.49 -1.76
N TYR A 164 23.74 -2.54 -1.17
CA TYR A 164 23.19 -1.58 -0.22
C TYR A 164 23.15 -0.20 -0.83
N ARG A 165 22.08 0.53 -0.51
CA ARG A 165 21.91 1.93 -0.89
C ARG A 165 23.04 2.80 -0.33
N LYS A 166 23.54 3.75 -1.14
CA LYS A 166 24.55 4.75 -0.75
C LYS A 166 23.95 6.17 -0.82
N PRO A 167 23.17 6.61 0.18
CA PRO A 167 22.58 7.95 0.20
C PRO A 167 23.66 9.04 0.39
N THR A 168 23.40 10.25 -0.13
CA THR A 168 24.27 11.41 0.09
C THR A 168 24.23 11.88 1.54
N ALA A 169 25.20 12.71 1.97
CA ALA A 169 25.21 13.29 3.31
C ALA A 169 23.91 14.07 3.61
N HIS A 170 23.45 14.88 2.66
CA HIS A 170 22.21 15.64 2.77
C HIS A 170 20.97 14.73 2.89
N GLN A 171 20.89 13.66 2.08
CA GLN A 171 19.80 12.69 2.20
C GLN A 171 19.77 12.04 3.58
N ARG A 172 20.94 11.69 4.14
CA ARG A 172 21.04 11.09 5.47
C ARG A 172 20.56 12.06 6.55
N GLU A 173 21.01 13.32 6.48
CA GLU A 173 20.60 14.39 7.40
C GLU A 173 19.09 14.61 7.37
N MET A 174 18.52 14.83 6.19
CA MET A 174 17.08 15.08 5.99
C MET A 174 16.18 13.86 6.29
N SER A 175 16.78 12.67 6.43
CA SER A 175 16.07 11.43 6.73
C SER A 175 16.24 10.96 8.16
N MET A 176 16.96 11.71 9.01
CA MET A 176 17.12 11.34 10.40
C MET A 176 15.76 11.17 11.08
N ILE A 177 15.66 10.13 11.89
CA ILE A 177 14.49 9.84 12.72
C ILE A 177 14.90 10.17 14.15
N ASP A 178 14.05 10.91 14.87
CA ASP A 178 14.30 11.22 16.28
C ASP A 178 14.49 9.94 17.09
N LYS A 179 15.32 9.99 18.13
CA LYS A 179 15.65 8.83 18.96
C LYS A 179 14.39 8.15 19.53
N LYS A 180 13.39 8.93 19.98
CA LYS A 180 12.13 8.40 20.52
C LYS A 180 11.37 7.61 19.44
N ASP A 181 11.24 8.19 18.26
CA ASP A 181 10.55 7.58 17.13
C ASP A 181 11.28 6.36 16.61
N TYR A 182 12.61 6.41 16.50
CA TYR A 182 13.43 5.28 16.10
C TYR A 182 13.19 4.08 17.03
N HIS A 183 13.26 4.30 18.34
CA HIS A 183 13.01 3.23 19.30
C HIS A 183 11.56 2.72 19.27
N ALA A 184 10.58 3.56 18.91
CA ALA A 184 9.19 3.14 18.81
C ALA A 184 8.91 2.35 17.52
N TRP A 185 9.48 2.78 16.39
CA TRP A 185 9.15 2.25 15.07
C TRP A 185 9.96 1.00 14.73
N PHE A 186 11.24 0.91 15.11
CA PHE A 186 12.08 -0.26 14.81
C PHE A 186 11.87 -1.40 15.83
N ARG A 187 10.60 -1.83 15.97
CA ARG A 187 10.14 -2.95 16.79
C ARG A 187 9.26 -3.88 15.97
N GLN A 188 9.25 -5.15 16.33
CA GLN A 188 8.48 -6.16 15.60
C GLN A 188 6.97 -6.08 15.86
N PHE A 189 6.52 -5.48 16.96
CA PHE A 189 5.09 -5.40 17.32
C PHE A 189 4.65 -3.96 17.41
N TRP A 190 3.65 -3.58 16.62
CA TRP A 190 3.06 -2.25 16.60
C TRP A 190 1.62 -2.29 17.08
N ASN A 191 1.30 -1.42 18.03
CA ASN A 191 -0.07 -1.20 18.50
C ASN A 191 -0.55 0.14 17.91
N LEU A 192 -1.32 0.08 16.84
CA LEU A 192 -1.89 1.24 16.14
C LEU A 192 -3.37 1.00 15.83
N GLY A 193 -4.20 2.03 15.95
CA GLY A 193 -5.61 1.95 15.58
C GLY A 193 -5.81 1.75 14.07
N GLY A 194 -6.92 1.14 13.67
CA GLY A 194 -7.32 1.03 12.26
C GLY A 194 -7.78 2.38 11.66
N ALA A 195 -7.81 2.46 10.33
CA ALA A 195 -8.41 3.60 9.62
C ALA A 195 -9.91 3.39 9.34
N SER A 196 -10.65 4.48 9.12
CA SER A 196 -12.08 4.45 8.79
C SER A 196 -12.31 3.83 7.41
N THR A 197 -13.23 2.86 7.31
CA THR A 197 -13.60 2.17 6.07
C THR A 197 -14.74 2.84 5.29
N ARG A 198 -15.19 4.04 5.69
CA ARG A 198 -16.37 4.71 5.10
C ARG A 198 -16.20 5.15 3.65
N GLN A 199 -14.99 5.51 3.23
CA GLN A 199 -14.70 6.09 1.91
C GLN A 199 -13.89 5.14 1.02
N HIS A 200 -13.22 4.16 1.62
CA HIS A 200 -12.46 3.13 0.95
C HIS A 200 -12.60 1.85 1.78
N PRO A 201 -12.79 0.68 1.17
CA PRO A 201 -13.08 -0.53 1.93
C PRO A 201 -11.86 -1.02 2.74
N ALA A 202 -10.63 -0.69 2.33
CA ALA A 202 -9.40 -1.21 2.93
C ALA A 202 -8.23 -0.22 3.14
N PRO A 203 -8.42 0.93 3.80
CA PRO A 203 -7.30 1.82 4.08
C PRO A 203 -6.48 1.32 5.28
N PHE A 204 -5.15 1.38 5.18
CA PHE A 204 -4.29 1.49 6.37
C PHE A 204 -4.17 2.96 6.81
N PRO A 205 -3.89 3.24 8.09
CA PRO A 205 -3.75 4.60 8.61
C PRO A 205 -2.60 5.37 7.95
N PHE A 206 -2.76 6.70 7.83
CA PHE A 206 -1.68 7.59 7.39
C PHE A 206 -0.42 7.43 8.25
N GLU A 207 -0.56 7.33 9.57
CA GLU A 207 0.56 7.15 10.49
C GLU A 207 1.37 5.89 10.18
N LEU A 208 0.70 4.78 9.84
CA LEU A 208 1.35 3.53 9.46
C LEU A 208 2.19 3.75 8.19
N ALA A 209 1.58 4.33 7.14
CA ALA A 209 2.26 4.63 5.88
C ALA A 209 3.47 5.56 6.08
N TYR A 210 3.30 6.63 6.86
CA TYR A 210 4.32 7.63 7.14
C TYR A 210 5.53 7.02 7.85
N ARG A 211 5.30 6.15 8.86
CA ARG A 211 6.39 5.41 9.52
C ARG A 211 7.17 4.56 8.53
N LEU A 212 6.49 3.75 7.71
CA LEU A 212 7.14 2.87 6.75
C LEU A 212 7.97 3.65 5.72
N VAL A 213 7.43 4.75 5.19
CA VAL A 213 8.17 5.65 4.28
C VAL A 213 9.41 6.20 4.97
N ARG A 214 9.29 6.74 6.19
CA ARG A 214 10.44 7.32 6.92
C ARG A 214 11.50 6.28 7.28
N MET A 215 11.10 5.06 7.61
CA MET A 215 12.02 3.98 8.01
C MET A 215 12.82 3.40 6.85
N PHE A 216 12.23 3.31 5.66
CA PHE A 216 12.77 2.49 4.57
C PHE A 216 13.03 3.28 3.28
N SER A 217 12.95 4.61 3.32
CA SER A 217 13.39 5.50 2.23
C SER A 217 14.14 6.72 2.78
N PHE A 218 14.94 7.35 1.94
CA PHE A 218 15.59 8.63 2.20
C PHE A 218 14.84 9.79 1.53
N TYR A 219 15.15 11.01 1.94
CA TYR A 219 14.66 12.25 1.33
C TYR A 219 14.98 12.27 -0.19
N GLY A 220 14.00 12.67 -0.99
CA GLY A 220 14.10 12.68 -2.46
C GLY A 220 13.89 11.31 -3.14
N ASP A 221 13.70 10.23 -2.38
CA ASP A 221 13.42 8.91 -2.96
C ASP A 221 12.05 8.82 -3.60
N THR A 222 11.92 7.90 -4.56
CA THR A 222 10.63 7.51 -5.15
C THR A 222 10.00 6.34 -4.39
N VAL A 223 8.78 6.58 -3.87
CA VAL A 223 7.93 5.57 -3.23
C VAL A 223 6.80 5.15 -4.17
N LEU A 224 6.67 3.86 -4.43
CA LEU A 224 5.61 3.27 -5.25
C LEU A 224 4.48 2.70 -4.37
N ASP A 225 3.24 2.87 -4.82
CA ASP A 225 2.09 2.09 -4.37
C ASP A 225 1.31 1.56 -5.60
N PRO A 226 1.42 0.26 -5.95
CA PRO A 226 0.72 -0.33 -7.09
C PRO A 226 -0.79 -0.50 -6.87
N PHE A 227 -1.29 -0.26 -5.66
CA PHE A 227 -2.70 -0.34 -5.31
C PHE A 227 -3.09 0.89 -4.50
N CYS A 228 -2.83 2.08 -5.06
CA CYS A 228 -2.76 3.30 -4.25
C CYS A 228 -4.11 3.72 -3.67
N GLY A 229 -5.23 3.25 -4.23
CA GLY A 229 -6.57 3.58 -3.79
C GLY A 229 -6.75 5.08 -3.66
N THR A 230 -7.11 5.53 -2.46
CA THR A 230 -7.27 6.96 -2.17
C THR A 230 -5.95 7.71 -1.92
N GLY A 231 -4.79 7.12 -2.21
CA GLY A 231 -3.48 7.76 -2.22
C GLY A 231 -2.77 7.89 -0.88
N THR A 232 -3.10 7.10 0.16
CA THR A 232 -2.52 7.26 1.50
C THR A 232 -0.98 7.17 1.51
N THR A 233 -0.39 6.21 0.79
CA THR A 233 1.07 6.09 0.63
C THR A 233 1.68 7.31 -0.06
N MET A 234 1.01 7.82 -1.10
CA MET A 234 1.49 8.98 -1.85
C MET A 234 1.53 10.23 -0.96
N ILE A 235 0.50 10.43 -0.14
CA ILE A 235 0.44 11.55 0.82
C ILE A 235 1.52 11.40 1.90
N ALA A 236 1.78 10.17 2.37
CA ALA A 236 2.87 9.88 3.31
C ALA A 236 4.24 10.21 2.70
N ALA A 237 4.47 9.84 1.44
CA ALA A 237 5.68 10.19 0.70
C ALA A 237 5.84 11.72 0.56
N LEU A 238 4.78 12.41 0.12
CA LEU A 238 4.75 13.87 -0.01
C LEU A 238 5.11 14.57 1.30
N LYS A 239 4.43 14.21 2.40
CA LYS A 239 4.69 14.80 3.73
C LYS A 239 6.05 14.43 4.31
N ALA A 240 6.69 13.38 3.80
CA ALA A 240 8.04 13.00 4.17
C ALA A 240 9.10 13.62 3.24
N GLY A 241 8.75 14.38 2.21
CA GLY A 241 9.74 14.90 1.24
C GLY A 241 10.32 13.82 0.33
N ARG A 242 9.49 12.84 -0.05
CA ARG A 242 9.79 11.81 -1.05
C ARG A 242 8.94 12.04 -2.29
N ASN A 243 9.42 11.61 -3.45
CA ASN A 243 8.60 11.48 -4.65
C ASN A 243 7.62 10.31 -4.48
N SER A 244 6.51 10.32 -5.22
CA SER A 244 5.59 9.16 -5.21
C SER A 244 5.10 8.78 -6.59
N LEU A 245 4.89 7.48 -6.78
CA LEU A 245 4.16 6.91 -7.91
C LEU A 245 3.01 6.07 -7.35
N GLY A 246 1.78 6.37 -7.75
CA GLY A 246 0.60 5.57 -7.40
C GLY A 246 -0.04 5.01 -8.66
N VAL A 247 -0.39 3.73 -8.63
CA VAL A 247 -1.20 3.08 -9.66
C VAL A 247 -2.48 2.59 -9.02
N ASP A 248 -3.62 2.87 -9.64
CA ASP A 248 -4.89 2.25 -9.28
C ASP A 248 -5.74 2.05 -10.53
N ILE A 249 -6.56 1.01 -10.53
CA ILE A 249 -7.40 0.64 -11.66
C ILE A 249 -8.78 1.29 -11.60
N ASP A 250 -9.16 1.82 -10.43
CA ASP A 250 -10.44 2.43 -10.18
C ASP A 250 -10.36 3.96 -10.41
N PRO A 251 -11.09 4.49 -11.41
CA PRO A 251 -11.09 5.92 -11.70
C PRO A 251 -11.63 6.77 -10.54
N GLU A 252 -12.58 6.26 -9.74
CA GLU A 252 -13.11 7.01 -8.60
C GLU A 252 -12.09 7.11 -7.46
N TYR A 253 -11.31 6.05 -7.22
CA TYR A 253 -10.22 6.11 -6.25
C TYR A 253 -9.10 7.04 -6.71
N CYS A 254 -8.74 7.00 -8.00
CA CYS A 254 -7.81 7.97 -8.58
C CYS A 254 -8.32 9.40 -8.43
N ARG A 255 -9.60 9.66 -8.69
CA ARG A 255 -10.24 10.97 -8.50
C ARG A 255 -10.10 11.46 -7.05
N MET A 256 -10.33 10.57 -6.08
CA MET A 256 -10.16 10.87 -4.65
C MET A 256 -8.69 11.10 -4.25
N ALA A 257 -7.76 10.31 -4.79
CA ALA A 257 -6.33 10.48 -4.56
C ALA A 257 -5.84 11.83 -5.11
N ALA A 258 -6.23 12.19 -6.34
CA ALA A 258 -5.94 13.49 -6.94
C ALA A 258 -6.46 14.65 -6.08
N GLN A 259 -7.72 14.55 -5.60
CA GLN A 259 -8.32 15.54 -4.70
C GLN A 259 -7.51 15.73 -3.41
N ARG A 260 -7.04 14.64 -2.79
CA ARG A 260 -6.21 14.68 -1.57
C ARG A 260 -4.83 15.25 -1.83
N LEU A 261 -4.16 14.80 -2.90
CA LEU A 261 -2.83 15.30 -3.31
C LEU A 261 -2.86 16.81 -3.56
N LYS A 262 -3.87 17.30 -4.30
CA LYS A 262 -4.05 18.75 -4.55
C LYS A 262 -4.29 19.55 -3.26
N GLY A 263 -4.98 18.96 -2.28
CA GLY A 263 -5.18 19.57 -0.97
C GLY A 263 -3.85 19.74 -0.23
N GLU A 264 -3.09 18.66 -0.08
CA GLU A 264 -1.84 18.63 0.68
C GLU A 264 -0.69 19.40 0.01
N ALA A 265 -0.58 19.29 -1.32
CA ALA A 265 0.42 20.01 -2.11
C ALA A 265 0.22 21.54 -2.12
N SER A 266 -0.97 22.02 -1.75
CA SER A 266 -1.27 23.46 -1.74
C SER A 266 -0.88 24.20 -0.46
N THR A 267 -0.22 23.50 0.47
CA THR A 267 0.35 24.12 1.68
C THR A 267 1.56 24.98 1.32
N LEU A 268 1.72 26.14 1.99
CA LEU A 268 2.71 27.18 1.65
C LEU A 268 4.18 26.70 1.55
N PHE A 269 4.48 25.54 2.11
CA PHE A 269 5.84 25.01 2.25
C PHE A 269 6.14 23.81 1.33
N ALA A 270 5.13 23.22 0.68
CA ALA A 270 5.32 22.06 -0.19
C ALA A 270 5.50 22.50 -1.66
N ARG A 271 6.74 22.43 -2.17
CA ARG A 271 6.98 22.52 -3.62
C ARG A 271 6.74 21.14 -4.24
N ALA A 272 5.48 20.80 -4.50
CA ALA A 272 5.11 19.51 -5.09
C ALA A 272 4.61 19.70 -6.53
N GLU A 273 5.18 18.94 -7.46
CA GLU A 273 4.64 18.73 -8.80
C GLU A 273 3.68 17.56 -8.80
N LEU A 274 2.46 17.79 -9.28
CA LEU A 274 1.45 16.74 -9.43
C LEU A 274 1.29 16.45 -10.91
N ILE A 275 1.43 15.18 -11.28
CA ILE A 275 1.25 14.69 -12.64
C ILE A 275 0.19 13.60 -12.61
N PHE A 276 -0.88 13.78 -13.38
CA PHE A 276 -1.98 12.83 -13.45
C PHE A 276 -2.06 12.20 -14.83
N GLN A 277 -2.02 10.87 -14.88
CA GLN A 277 -1.91 10.12 -16.12
C GLN A 277 -2.90 8.95 -16.13
N ARG A 278 -3.16 8.42 -17.32
CA ARG A 278 -3.87 7.17 -17.57
C ARG A 278 -3.01 6.28 -18.45
N SER A 279 -3.01 4.99 -18.16
CA SER A 279 -2.41 3.96 -19.00
C SER A 279 -3.45 3.47 -20.01
N GLU A 280 -3.18 3.63 -21.30
CA GLU A 280 -4.00 3.12 -22.40
C GLU A 280 -3.19 2.09 -23.19
N LEU A 281 -3.83 1.01 -23.66
CA LEU A 281 -3.14 0.04 -24.52
C LEU A 281 -2.99 0.62 -25.93
N THR A 282 -1.77 0.57 -26.46
CA THR A 282 -1.49 0.89 -27.85
C THR A 282 -2.07 -0.19 -28.78
N HIS A 283 -2.06 0.07 -30.09
CA HIS A 283 -2.40 -0.93 -31.10
C HIS A 283 -1.52 -2.19 -31.04
N GLU A 284 -0.31 -2.08 -30.48
CA GLU A 284 0.64 -3.19 -30.29
C GLU A 284 0.47 -3.90 -28.94
N GLY A 285 -0.48 -3.45 -28.11
CA GLY A 285 -0.79 -4.06 -26.81
C GLY A 285 0.13 -3.64 -25.66
N SER A 286 1.01 -2.66 -25.86
CA SER A 286 1.84 -2.06 -24.80
C SER A 286 1.12 -0.88 -24.14
N PRO A 287 1.30 -0.61 -22.84
CA PRO A 287 0.71 0.55 -22.20
C PRO A 287 1.45 1.85 -22.57
N GLU A 288 0.71 2.87 -22.99
CA GLU A 288 1.16 4.23 -23.20
C GLU A 288 0.51 5.16 -22.16
N LEU A 289 1.30 6.07 -21.58
CA LEU A 289 0.79 7.04 -20.62
C LEU A 289 0.30 8.30 -21.31
N ARG A 290 -0.95 8.68 -21.04
CA ARG A 290 -1.55 9.93 -21.48
C ARG A 290 -1.94 10.79 -20.28
N GLU A 291 -1.97 12.10 -20.47
CA GLU A 291 -2.40 13.00 -19.42
C GLU A 291 -3.90 12.84 -19.12
N ALA A 292 -4.26 12.70 -17.85
CA ALA A 292 -5.64 12.56 -17.38
C ALA A 292 -6.17 13.92 -16.91
N GLN A 293 -6.60 14.75 -17.87
CA GLN A 293 -7.05 16.13 -17.62
C GLN A 293 -8.19 16.22 -16.60
N GLU A 294 -9.07 15.22 -16.57
CA GLU A 294 -10.19 15.13 -15.63
C GLU A 294 -9.76 15.18 -14.15
N PHE A 295 -8.57 14.70 -13.81
CA PHE A 295 -8.06 14.70 -12.44
C PHE A 295 -7.56 16.08 -11.99
N TYR A 296 -7.18 16.94 -12.94
CA TYR A 296 -6.84 18.34 -12.65
C TYR A 296 -8.08 19.21 -12.41
N GLU A 297 -9.24 18.83 -12.92
CA GLU A 297 -10.49 19.57 -12.72
C GLU A 297 -11.14 19.30 -11.35
N VAL A 298 -10.76 18.21 -10.68
CA VAL A 298 -11.31 17.85 -9.36
C VAL A 298 -10.99 18.93 -8.32
N GLY A 299 -11.99 19.36 -7.55
CA GLY A 299 -11.79 20.33 -6.46
C GLY A 299 -10.79 19.83 -5.40
N LYS A 300 -10.21 20.74 -4.61
CA LYS A 300 -9.30 20.37 -3.51
C LYS A 300 -10.07 19.65 -2.39
N GLY A 301 -9.48 18.60 -1.81
CA GLY A 301 -10.03 17.95 -0.62
C GLY A 301 -9.90 18.86 0.58
N LYS A 302 -10.88 18.88 1.49
CA LYS A 302 -10.69 19.54 2.79
C LYS A 302 -9.62 18.75 3.56
N THR A 303 -8.51 19.37 3.90
CA THR A 303 -7.59 18.89 4.94
C THR A 303 -8.41 18.77 6.21
N ARG A 304 -8.67 17.55 6.66
CA ARG A 304 -9.17 17.31 8.01
C ARG A 304 -7.94 16.91 8.81
N ASP A 305 -7.44 17.87 9.59
CA ASP A 305 -6.47 17.63 10.67
C ASP A 305 -7.03 16.61 11.68
#